data_AF-A0A316G0D4-F1
#
_entry.id   AF-A0A316G0D4-F1
#
_cell.length_a   1.000
_cell.length_b   1.000
_cell.length_c   1.000
_cell.angle_alpha   90.00
_cell.angle_beta   90.00
_cell.angle_gamma   90.00
#
_symmetry.space_group_name_H-M   'P 1'
#
loop_
_entity.id
_entity.type
_entity.pdbx_description
1 polymer ?
#
loop_
_entity_poly.entity_id
_entity_poly.type
_entity_poly.pdbx_seq_one_letter_code
_entity_poly.pdbx_strand_id
1 'polypeptide(L)'
;MAGEPSDGRRMALTAGLAAWVLAFVYSFVAGVEEGAGFRIFAGWQAIAGVVAVAVFGLGRAWPKASAVRRMSGFPLGVAALQALVLAGLAWL
;
A
#
# COMPACT_ATOMS: atom_id res chain seq x y z
N MET A 1 -3.08 15.68 28.32
CA MET A 1 -2.73 14.41 27.65
C MET A 1 -3.53 14.22 26.36
N ALA A 2 -3.60 15.23 25.50
CA ALA A 2 -4.28 15.13 24.22
C ALA A 2 -3.22 14.87 23.14
N GLY A 3 -3.22 13.69 22.52
CA GLY A 3 -2.37 13.46 21.36
C GLY A 3 -1.97 12.03 21.06
N GLU A 4 -2.15 11.08 21.99
CA GLU A 4 -1.85 9.68 21.68
C GLU A 4 -3.01 9.04 20.89
N PRO A 5 -2.72 8.46 19.70
CA PRO A 5 -3.72 7.72 18.95
C PRO A 5 -4.12 6.46 19.71
N SER A 6 -5.42 6.17 19.69
CA SER A 6 -6.00 5.00 20.35
C SER A 6 -5.39 3.69 19.86
N ASP A 7 -5.40 2.67 20.70
CA ASP A 7 -4.87 1.34 20.37
C ASP A 7 -5.55 0.75 19.13
N GLY A 8 -6.86 0.98 18.97
CA GLY A 8 -7.58 0.57 17.76
C GLY A 8 -7.02 1.21 16.48
N ARG A 9 -6.57 2.47 16.52
CA ARG A 9 -5.92 3.10 15.37
C ARG A 9 -4.55 2.51 15.09
N ARG A 10 -3.76 2.22 16.15
CA ARG A 10 -2.45 1.57 16.02
C ARG A 10 -2.63 0.19 15.37
N MET A 11 -3.58 -0.60 15.86
CA MET A 11 -3.90 -1.92 15.33
C MET A 11 -4.41 -1.85 13.89
N ALA A 12 -5.29 -0.90 13.55
CA ALA A 12 -5.77 -0.70 12.19
C ALA A 12 -4.65 -0.33 11.21
N LEU A 13 -3.71 0.54 11.62
CA LEU A 13 -2.57 0.90 10.79
C LEU A 13 -1.62 -0.28 10.58
N THR A 14 -1.33 -1.05 11.63
CA THR A 14 -0.50 -2.26 11.54
C THR A 14 -1.15 -3.30 10.64
N ALA A 15 -2.45 -3.55 10.80
CA ALA A 15 -3.20 -4.47 9.96
C ALA A 15 -3.24 -4.01 8.50
N GLY A 16 -3.43 -2.71 8.25
CA GLY A 16 -3.38 -2.14 6.90
C GLY A 16 -2.01 -2.27 6.24
N LEU A 17 -0.93 -2.04 7.00
CA LEU A 17 0.44 -2.25 6.50
C LEU A 17 0.70 -3.73 6.19
N ALA A 18 0.28 -4.64 7.07
CA ALA A 18 0.40 -6.08 6.83
C ALA A 18 -0.39 -6.51 5.60
N ALA A 19 -1.64 -6.07 5.47
CA ALA A 19 -2.48 -6.33 4.29
C ALA A 19 -1.86 -5.78 3.00
N TRP A 20 -1.26 -4.58 3.06
CA TRP A 20 -0.55 -4.01 1.92
C TRP A 20 0.66 -4.87 1.51
N VAL A 21 1.52 -5.26 2.46
CA VAL A 21 2.68 -6.12 2.18
C VAL A 21 2.23 -7.45 1.59
N LEU A 22 1.20 -8.08 2.18
CA LEU A 22 0.66 -9.35 1.69
C LEU A 22 0.14 -9.22 0.26
N ALA A 23 -0.72 -8.23 -0.02
CA ALA A 23 -1.24 -8.02 -1.37
C ALA A 23 -0.13 -7.70 -2.39
N PHE A 24 0.82 -6.84 -2.00
CA PHE A 24 1.93 -6.44 -2.87
C PHE A 24 2.84 -7.63 -3.19
N VAL A 25 3.31 -8.38 -2.18
CA VAL A 25 4.20 -9.53 -2.38
C VAL A 25 3.48 -10.67 -3.09
N TYR A 26 2.24 -10.98 -2.68
CA TYR A 26 1.45 -12.04 -3.30
C TYR A 26 1.21 -11.78 -4.79
N SER A 27 1.09 -10.52 -5.22
CA SER A 27 0.92 -10.19 -6.63
C SER A 27 2.04 -10.77 -7.53
N PHE A 28 3.28 -10.85 -7.03
CA PHE A 28 4.41 -11.39 -7.77
C PHE A 28 4.34 -12.91 -7.84
N VAL A 29 3.99 -13.57 -6.75
CA VAL A 29 3.81 -15.03 -6.69
C VAL A 29 2.67 -15.45 -7.62
N ALA A 30 1.50 -14.83 -7.44
CA ALA A 30 0.30 -15.12 -8.24
C ALA A 30 0.50 -14.81 -9.73
N GLY A 31 1.23 -13.73 -10.05
CA GLY A 31 1.53 -13.35 -11.43
C GLY A 31 2.44 -14.34 -12.17
N VAL A 32 3.29 -15.08 -11.43
CA VAL A 32 4.20 -16.09 -11.99
C VAL A 32 3.53 -17.46 -12.08
N GLU A 33 2.75 -17.86 -11.07
CA GLU A 33 2.24 -19.23 -10.94
C GLU A 33 0.93 -19.49 -11.70
N GLU A 34 0.01 -18.53 -11.77
CA GLU A 34 -1.36 -18.81 -12.22
C GLU A 34 -1.54 -18.85 -13.75
N GLY A 35 -0.45 -18.77 -14.54
CA GLY A 35 -0.48 -18.88 -16.01
C GLY A 35 -1.26 -17.78 -16.74
N ALA A 36 -2.00 -16.92 -16.04
CA ALA A 36 -2.74 -15.78 -16.59
C ALA A 36 -1.90 -14.48 -16.63
N GLY A 37 -0.64 -14.55 -16.20
CA GLY A 37 0.36 -13.50 -16.38
C GLY A 37 -0.01 -12.14 -15.79
N PHE A 38 0.42 -11.08 -16.48
CA PHE A 38 0.36 -9.67 -16.05
C PHE A 38 -1.01 -9.22 -15.51
N ARG A 39 -2.13 -9.80 -15.96
CA ARG A 39 -3.48 -9.42 -15.50
C ARG A 39 -3.69 -9.70 -14.00
N ILE A 40 -3.24 -10.85 -13.51
CA ILE A 40 -3.38 -11.21 -12.09
C ILE A 40 -2.47 -10.34 -11.23
N PHE A 41 -1.23 -10.15 -11.68
CA PHE A 41 -0.30 -9.20 -11.07
C PHE A 41 -0.92 -7.81 -10.97
N ALA A 42 -1.40 -7.25 -12.09
CA ALA A 42 -2.00 -5.93 -12.14
C ALA A 42 -3.26 -5.81 -11.25
N GLY A 43 -4.09 -6.85 -11.19
CA GLY A 43 -5.25 -6.92 -10.30
C GLY A 43 -4.87 -6.83 -8.82
N TRP A 44 -3.90 -7.64 -8.38
CA TRP A 44 -3.39 -7.59 -7.01
C TRP A 44 -2.67 -6.28 -6.69
N GLN A 45 -1.99 -5.69 -7.66
CA GLN A 45 -1.34 -4.39 -7.52
C GLN A 45 -2.36 -3.24 -7.39
N ALA A 46 -3.50 -3.33 -8.09
CA ALA A 46 -4.61 -2.42 -7.88
C ALA A 46 -5.17 -2.53 -6.46
N ILE A 47 -5.34 -3.75 -5.94
CA ILE A 47 -5.74 -3.99 -4.54
C ILE A 47 -4.71 -3.37 -3.58
N ALA A 48 -3.42 -3.66 -3.77
CA ALA A 48 -2.35 -3.07 -2.95
C ALA A 48 -2.38 -1.53 -3.00
N GLY A 49 -2.64 -0.94 -4.17
CA GLY A 49 -2.81 0.52 -4.33
C GLY A 49 -3.96 1.08 -3.50
N VAL A 50 -5.12 0.42 -3.48
CA VAL A 50 -6.26 0.84 -2.64
C VAL A 50 -5.91 0.76 -1.15
N VAL A 51 -5.26 -0.33 -0.72
CA VAL A 51 -4.80 -0.48 0.67
C VAL A 51 -3.77 0.59 1.03
N ALA A 52 -2.88 0.95 0.11
CA ALA A 52 -1.90 2.02 0.32
C ALA A 52 -2.56 3.38 0.61
N VAL A 53 -3.65 3.71 -0.10
CA VAL A 53 -4.44 4.93 0.15
C VAL A 53 -5.05 4.89 1.56
N ALA A 54 -5.63 3.76 1.96
CA ALA A 54 -6.19 3.59 3.30
C ALA A 54 -5.13 3.75 4.40
N VAL A 55 -3.97 3.10 4.25
CA VAL A 55 -2.83 3.20 5.17
C VAL A 55 -2.34 4.65 5.28
N PHE A 56 -2.19 5.34 4.15
CA PHE A 56 -1.80 6.74 4.11
C PHE A 56 -2.78 7.63 4.89
N GLY A 57 -4.08 7.44 4.64
CA GLY A 57 -5.17 8.14 5.30
C GLY A 57 -5.16 7.93 6.81
N LEU A 58 -5.07 6.68 7.26
CA LEU A 58 -4.95 6.34 8.68
C LEU A 58 -3.75 7.06 9.30
N GLY A 59 -2.56 6.96 8.68
CA GLY A 59 -1.35 7.59 9.20
C GLY A 59 -1.40 9.11 9.29
N ARG A 60 -2.34 9.81 8.61
CA ARG A 60 -2.50 11.27 8.75
C ARG A 60 -2.97 11.70 10.14
N ALA A 61 -3.59 10.79 10.91
CA ALA A 61 -4.03 11.06 12.27
C ALA A 61 -2.87 11.22 13.27
N TRP A 62 -1.64 10.87 12.89
CA TRP A 62 -0.46 11.03 13.74
C TRP A 62 0.22 12.40 13.55
N PRO A 63 1.01 12.87 14.54
CA PRO A 63 1.76 14.12 14.45
C PRO A 63 2.65 14.19 13.21
N LYS A 64 2.79 15.40 12.62
CA LYS A 64 3.49 15.62 11.34
C LYS A 64 4.93 15.06 11.31
N ALA A 65 5.67 15.17 12.41
CA ALA A 65 7.06 14.72 12.53
C ALA A 65 7.20 13.23 12.94
N SER A 66 6.10 12.54 13.23
CA SER A 66 6.16 11.15 13.70
C SER A 66 6.70 10.20 12.62
N ALA A 67 7.46 9.20 13.03
CA ALA A 67 7.91 8.13 12.14
C ALA A 67 6.72 7.41 11.50
N VAL A 68 5.65 7.18 12.26
CA VAL A 68 4.42 6.51 11.81
C VAL A 68 3.78 7.23 10.61
N ARG A 69 3.63 8.56 10.68
CA ARG A 69 3.05 9.33 9.57
C ARG A 69 3.93 9.26 8.32
N ARG A 70 5.26 9.35 8.47
CA ARG A 70 6.19 9.22 7.33
C ARG A 70 6.12 7.81 6.71
N MET A 71 6.17 6.77 7.54
CA MET A 71 6.10 5.38 7.09
C MET A 71 4.78 5.04 6.39
N SER A 72 3.65 5.57 6.86
CA SER A 72 2.36 5.40 6.16
C SER A 72 2.34 6.00 4.74
N GLY A 73 3.29 6.89 4.41
CA GLY A 73 3.47 7.44 3.08
C GLY A 73 4.13 6.49 2.09
N PHE A 74 4.91 5.53 2.58
CA PHE A 74 5.74 4.66 1.74
C PHE A 74 4.91 3.79 0.77
N PRO A 75 3.85 3.07 1.22
CA PRO A 75 2.99 2.30 0.32
C PRO A 75 2.42 3.13 -0.84
N LEU A 76 2.00 4.38 -0.55
CA LEU A 76 1.42 5.27 -1.55
C LEU A 76 2.46 5.73 -2.58
N GLY A 77 3.68 6.01 -2.12
CA GLY A 77 4.81 6.33 -3.01
C GLY A 77 5.14 5.18 -3.95
N VAL A 78 5.16 3.95 -3.44
CA VAL A 78 5.37 2.74 -4.25
C VAL A 78 4.25 2.58 -5.29
N ALA A 79 2.99 2.72 -4.88
CA ALA A 79 1.85 2.62 -5.79
C ALA A 79 1.89 3.68 -6.90
N ALA A 80 2.26 4.92 -6.58
CA ALA A 80 2.40 6.00 -7.55
C ALA A 80 3.53 5.72 -8.56
N LEU A 81 4.71 5.28 -8.08
CA LEU A 81 5.82 4.91 -8.96
C LEU A 81 5.43 3.77 -9.90
N GLN A 82 4.74 2.77 -9.37
CA GLN A 82 4.27 1.65 -10.18
C GLN A 82 3.26 2.07 -11.23
N ALA A 83 2.29 2.93 -10.89
CA ALA A 83 1.34 3.46 -11.85
C ALA A 83 2.04 4.21 -12.99
N LEU A 84 3.08 4.99 -12.68
CA LEU A 84 3.90 5.69 -13.68
C LEU A 84 4.65 4.71 -14.60
N VAL A 85 5.25 3.65 -14.05
CA VAL A 85 5.93 2.62 -14.84
C VAL A 85 4.95 1.93 -15.79
N LEU A 86 3.77 1.53 -15.30
CA LEU A 86 2.76 0.87 -16.12
C LEU A 86 2.20 1.79 -17.21
N ALA A 87 1.94 3.07 -16.88
CA ALA A 87 1.49 4.06 -17.85
C ALA A 87 2.55 4.30 -18.94
N GLY A 88 3.83 4.38 -18.54
CA GLY A 88 4.95 4.50 -19.48
C GLY A 88 5.07 3.30 -20.41
N LEU A 89 4.95 2.08 -19.88
CA LEU A 89 4.97 0.85 -20.68
C LEU A 89 3.78 0.73 -21.64
N ALA A 90 2.60 1.20 -21.24
CA ALA A 90 1.40 1.18 -22.09
C ALA A 90 1.46 2.20 -23.24
N TRP A 91 2.36 3.17 -23.17
CA TRP A 91 2.55 4.21 -24.19
C TRP A 91 3.61 3.82 -25.25
N LEU A 92 4.44 2.82 -24.95
CA LEU A 92 5.46 2.27 -25.86
C LEU A 92 4.85 1.19 -26.77
#